data_AF-A0A285JY53-F1
#
_entry.id   AF-A0A285JY53-F1
#
_cell.length_a   1.000
_cell.length_b   1.000
_cell.length_c   1.000
_cell.angle_alpha   90.00
_cell.angle_beta   90.00
_cell.angle_gamma   90.00
#
_symmetry.space_group_name_H-M   'P 1'
#
loop_
_entity.id
_entity.type
_entity.pdbx_description
1 polymer ?
#
loop_
_entity_poly.entity_id
_entity_poly.type
_entity_poly.pdbx_seq_one_letter_code
_entity_poly.pdbx_strand_id
1 'polypeptide(L)'
;MERRNPYLILGIPFGTGRAGANAAFARRVKSLPADPAQARAWQTDLTWALQRIDAGPAAPEAEMGYYRMPADPGCGAPGEPGVFAPPPEPGPYDEAAVAAALVRLRAEAAREALRRELSRRSAQTPPPAP
;
A
#
# COMPACT_ATOMS: atom_id res chain seq x y z
N MET A 1 -0.75 13.15 0.76
CA MET A 1 0.37 13.56 1.63
C MET A 1 1.67 13.24 0.92
N GLU A 2 2.51 14.25 0.68
CA GLU A 2 3.82 14.10 0.02
C GLU A 2 4.67 13.03 0.74
N ARG A 3 4.97 11.94 0.04
CA ARG A 3 5.90 10.91 0.52
C ARG A 3 7.33 11.46 0.44
N ARG A 4 7.81 12.09 1.51
CA ARG A 4 9.21 12.52 1.63
C ARG A 4 10.10 11.32 2.01
N ASN A 5 11.22 11.14 1.30
CA ASN A 5 12.16 10.03 1.55
C ASN A 5 13.45 10.57 2.20
N PRO A 6 13.80 10.13 3.42
CA PRO A 6 14.94 10.69 4.16
C PRO A 6 16.31 10.42 3.49
N TYR A 7 16.45 9.28 2.80
CA TYR A 7 17.70 8.92 2.12
C TYR A 7 17.95 9.82 0.89
N LEU A 8 16.89 10.20 0.17
CA LEU A 8 16.98 11.13 -0.95
C LEU A 8 17.33 12.55 -0.50
N ILE A 9 16.72 13.02 0.59
CA ILE A 9 17.01 14.34 1.17
C ILE A 9 18.49 14.45 1.59
N LEU A 10 19.03 13.39 2.21
CA LEU A 10 20.44 13.35 2.61
C LEU A 10 21.40 13.01 1.45
N GLY A 11 20.88 12.49 0.34
CA GLY A 11 21.66 12.06 -0.83
C GLY A 11 22.55 10.85 -0.53
N ILE A 12 22.02 9.87 0.20
CA ILE A 12 22.75 8.66 0.62
C ILE A 12 22.03 7.39 0.14
N PRO A 13 22.76 6.27 -0.04
CA PRO A 13 22.14 4.99 -0.36
C PRO A 13 21.16 4.53 0.72
N PHE A 14 20.12 3.79 0.30
CA PHE A 14 19.21 3.13 1.23
C PHE A 14 19.97 2.15 2.14
N GLY A 15 19.50 2.00 3.39
CA GLY A 15 20.15 1.14 4.37
C GLY A 15 21.45 1.71 4.94
N THR A 16 21.85 2.93 4.53
CA THR A 16 22.96 3.63 5.19
C THR A 16 22.64 3.81 6.66
N GLY A 17 23.48 3.21 7.51
CA GLY A 17 23.33 3.30 8.96
C GLY A 17 23.56 4.70 9.50
N ARG A 18 23.27 4.88 10.79
CA ARG A 18 23.37 6.14 11.54
C ARG A 18 24.67 6.91 11.32
N ALA A 19 25.82 6.23 11.29
CA ALA A 19 27.11 6.86 11.08
C ALA A 19 27.22 7.53 9.70
N GLY A 20 26.74 6.88 8.64
CA GLY A 20 26.76 7.42 7.28
C GLY A 20 25.74 8.55 7.09
N ALA A 21 24.58 8.47 7.73
CA ALA A 21 23.58 9.53 7.72
C ALA A 21 24.08 10.81 8.41
N ASN A 22 24.75 10.69 9.57
CA ASN A 22 25.37 11.82 10.27
C ASN A 22 26.47 12.49 9.42
N ALA A 23 27.31 11.69 8.76
CA ALA A 23 28.34 12.22 7.88
C ALA A 23 27.73 12.99 6.69
N ALA A 24 26.64 12.49 6.11
CA ALA A 24 25.94 13.17 5.01
C ALA A 24 25.23 14.45 5.45
N PHE A 25 24.59 14.45 6.62
CA PHE A 25 24.00 15.64 7.22
C PHE A 25 25.04 16.75 7.39
N ALA A 26 26.20 16.42 7.99
CA ALA A 26 27.27 17.39 8.19
C ALA A 26 27.81 17.97 6.87
N ARG A 27 27.88 17.17 5.79
CA ARG A 27 28.24 17.66 4.45
C ARG A 27 27.17 18.60 3.89
N ARG A 28 25.90 18.23 3.98
CA ARG A 28 24.78 19.01 3.43
C ARG A 28 24.58 20.33 4.14
N VAL A 29 24.73 20.38 5.47
CA VAL A 29 24.66 21.62 6.25
C VAL A 29 25.75 22.61 5.82
N LYS A 30 26.95 22.13 5.46
CA LYS A 30 28.03 22.98 4.93
C LYS A 30 27.76 23.50 3.52
N SER A 31 26.87 22.85 2.77
CA SER A 31 26.50 23.20 1.39
C SER A 31 25.13 23.89 1.31
N LEU A 32 24.68 24.50 2.41
CA LEU A 32 23.42 25.26 2.40
C LEU A 32 23.51 26.48 1.48
N PRO A 33 22.39 26.85 0.84
CA PRO A 33 22.34 28.03 0.00
C PRO A 33 22.62 29.30 0.82
N ALA A 34 23.17 30.33 0.15
CA ALA A 34 23.47 31.61 0.78
C ALA A 34 22.20 32.38 1.20
N ASP A 35 21.05 32.12 0.55
CA ASP A 35 19.77 32.69 0.94
C ASP A 35 19.32 32.12 2.30
N PRO A 36 19.17 32.97 3.33
CA PRO A 36 18.79 32.52 4.68
C PRO A 36 17.40 31.90 4.76
N ALA A 37 16.45 32.30 3.91
CA ALA A 37 15.10 31.72 3.93
C ALA A 37 15.14 30.28 3.41
N GLN A 38 15.81 30.08 2.27
CA GLN A 38 16.02 28.77 1.69
C GLN A 38 16.90 27.87 2.59
N ALA A 39 17.95 28.42 3.19
CA ALA A 39 18.83 27.66 4.10
C ALA A 39 18.07 27.08 5.29
N ARG A 40 17.15 27.85 5.88
CA ARG A 40 16.29 27.38 6.99
C ARG A 40 15.38 26.24 6.56
N ALA A 41 14.71 26.37 5.42
CA ALA A 41 13.84 25.31 4.90
C ALA A 41 14.62 24.00 4.67
N TRP A 42 15.79 24.10 4.03
CA TRP A 42 16.66 22.94 3.81
C TRP A 42 17.17 22.34 5.13
N GLN A 43 17.52 23.17 6.11
CA GLN A 43 17.97 22.70 7.41
C GLN A 43 16.86 21.95 8.17
N THR A 44 15.61 22.42 8.08
CA THR A 44 14.44 21.71 8.63
C THR A 44 14.29 20.32 7.99
N ASP A 45 14.38 20.24 6.66
CA ASP A 45 14.25 18.97 5.94
C ASP A 45 15.40 17.99 6.24
N LEU A 46 16.64 18.49 6.32
CA LEU A 46 17.80 17.69 6.71
C LEU A 46 17.69 17.14 8.14
N THR A 47 17.17 17.95 9.06
CA THR A 47 16.98 17.56 10.46
C THR A 47 15.89 16.50 10.58
N TRP A 48 14.77 16.70 9.88
CA TRP A 48 13.70 15.71 9.79
C TRP A 48 14.21 14.37 9.23
N ALA A 49 15.00 14.41 8.15
CA ALA A 49 15.53 13.21 7.52
C ALA A 49 16.46 12.42 8.45
N LEU A 50 17.34 13.11 9.18
CA LEU A 50 18.24 12.48 10.15
C LEU A 50 17.45 11.84 11.30
N GLN A 51 16.48 12.56 11.87
CA GLN A 51 15.61 12.03 12.94
C GLN A 51 14.81 10.81 12.47
N ARG A 52 14.38 10.80 11.20
CA ARG A 52 13.63 9.68 10.63
C ARG A 52 14.50 8.42 10.50
N ILE A 53 15.76 8.56 10.09
CA ILE A 53 16.70 7.42 10.01
C ILE A 53 17.05 6.93 11.42
N ASP A 54 17.25 7.85 12.37
CA ASP A 54 17.57 7.51 13.76
C ASP A 54 16.42 6.78 14.47
N ALA A 55 15.16 7.14 14.16
CA ALA A 55 13.99 6.46 14.70
C ALA A 55 13.84 5.01 14.17
N GLY A 56 14.51 4.68 13.07
CA GLY A 56 14.38 3.39 12.37
C GLY A 56 13.00 3.21 11.71
N PRO A 57 12.90 2.36 10.68
CA PRO A 57 11.61 2.02 10.11
C PRO A 57 10.79 1.22 11.13
N ALA A 58 9.61 1.70 11.50
CA ALA A 58 8.71 1.01 12.43
C ALA A 58 8.25 -0.38 11.90
N ALA A 59 8.26 -0.55 10.58
CA ALA A 59 8.08 -1.82 9.89
C ALA A 59 8.70 -1.71 8.47
N PRO A 60 9.82 -2.41 8.17
CA PRO A 60 10.49 -2.32 6.86
C PRO A 60 9.58 -2.74 5.70
N GLU A 61 8.59 -3.62 5.94
CA GLU A 61 7.64 -4.04 4.91
C GLU A 61 6.60 -2.96 4.57
N ALA A 62 6.12 -2.21 5.56
CA ALA A 62 5.20 -1.09 5.35
C ALA A 62 5.85 0.08 4.61
N GLU A 63 7.18 0.11 4.63
CA GLU A 63 7.98 1.18 4.05
C GLU A 63 8.34 0.94 2.58
N MET A 64 8.17 -0.28 2.05
CA MET A 64 8.44 -0.63 0.64
C MET A 64 7.75 0.29 -0.38
N GLY A 65 6.57 0.81 -0.05
CA GLY A 65 5.85 1.73 -0.93
C GLY A 65 6.53 3.11 -1.07
N TYR A 66 7.33 3.57 -0.10
CA TYR A 66 8.11 4.81 -0.24
C TYR A 66 9.29 4.65 -1.20
N TYR A 67 9.70 3.41 -1.48
CA TYR A 67 10.95 3.09 -2.17
C TYR A 67 10.75 2.47 -3.57
N ARG A 68 9.52 2.08 -3.92
CA ARG A 68 9.12 1.81 -5.31
C ARG A 68 8.35 3.01 -5.84
N MET A 69 9.04 3.89 -6.56
CA MET A 69 8.38 4.81 -7.47
C MET A 69 8.07 4.00 -8.74
N PRO A 70 6.81 3.69 -9.06
CA PRO A 70 6.50 3.08 -10.33
C PRO A 70 6.88 4.07 -11.44
N ALA A 71 7.45 3.56 -12.55
CA ALA A 71 7.79 4.38 -13.71
C ALA A 71 6.57 5.14 -14.25
N ASP A 72 5.37 4.59 -14.00
CA ASP A 72 4.09 5.25 -14.18
C ASP A 72 3.34 5.32 -12.83
N PRO A 73 3.05 6.53 -12.30
CA PRO A 73 2.29 6.71 -11.06
C PRO A 73 0.86 6.15 -11.09
N GLY A 74 0.28 5.89 -12.27
CA GLY A 74 -1.04 5.27 -12.42
C GLY A 74 -1.08 3.76 -12.18
N CYS A 75 0.09 3.09 -12.21
CA CYS A 75 0.20 1.63 -12.19
C CYS A 75 -0.22 0.96 -10.86
N GLY A 76 -0.54 1.75 -9.82
CA GLY A 76 -1.00 1.25 -8.51
C GLY A 76 -2.48 1.52 -8.20
N ALA A 77 -3.22 2.15 -9.11
CA ALA A 77 -4.62 2.45 -8.88
C ALA A 77 -5.47 1.17 -8.96
N PRO A 78 -6.31 0.88 -7.95
CA PRO A 78 -7.18 -0.29 -7.98
C PRO A 78 -8.17 -0.16 -9.14
N GLY A 79 -8.12 -1.10 -10.09
CA GLY A 79 -9.01 -1.15 -11.25
C GLY A 79 -8.42 -0.64 -12.56
N GLU A 80 -7.22 -0.07 -12.55
CA GLU A 80 -6.49 0.27 -13.77
C GLU A 80 -5.71 -0.98 -14.25
N PRO A 81 -5.82 -1.37 -15.53
CA PRO A 81 -4.96 -2.39 -16.08
C PRO A 81 -3.53 -1.86 -16.01
N GLY A 82 -2.72 -2.44 -15.12
CA GLY A 82 -1.31 -2.05 -15.02
C GLY A 82 -0.60 -2.15 -16.36
N VAL A 83 0.55 -1.47 -16.51
CA VAL A 83 1.36 -1.40 -17.74
C VAL A 83 1.65 -2.78 -18.37
N PHE A 84 1.62 -3.84 -17.55
CA PHE A 84 1.74 -5.24 -17.96
C PHE A 84 0.48 -6.07 -17.64
N ALA A 85 -0.69 -5.62 -18.10
CA ALA A 85 -1.92 -6.38 -18.07
C ALA A 85 -2.23 -6.96 -19.46
N PRO A 86 -1.59 -8.07 -19.89
CA PRO A 86 -1.98 -8.71 -21.12
C PRO A 86 -3.46 -9.12 -21.04
N PRO A 87 -4.23 -8.99 -22.14
CA PRO A 87 -5.60 -9.48 -22.16
C PRO A 87 -5.60 -10.97 -21.80
N PRO A 88 -6.57 -11.45 -20.99
CA PRO A 88 -6.62 -12.86 -20.63
C PRO A 88 -6.74 -13.70 -21.89
N GLU A 89 -5.82 -14.65 -22.08
CA GLU A 89 -5.95 -15.62 -23.16
C GLU A 89 -7.14 -16.53 -22.86
N PRO A 90 -8.04 -16.76 -23.83
CA PRO A 90 -9.13 -17.70 -23.64
C PRO A 90 -8.56 -19.11 -23.47
N GLY A 91 -8.67 -19.65 -22.26
CA GLY A 91 -8.35 -21.05 -21.97
C GLY A 91 -9.33 -22.01 -22.65
N PRO A 92 -9.05 -23.32 -22.64
CA PRO A 92 -9.93 -24.33 -23.23
C PRO A 92 -11.32 -24.26 -22.58
N TYR A 93 -12.34 -23.99 -23.41
CA TYR A 93 -13.73 -23.96 -22.98
C TYR A 93 -14.29 -25.38 -22.97
N ASP A 94 -14.67 -25.87 -21.79
CA ASP A 94 -15.39 -27.13 -21.61
C ASP A 94 -16.83 -26.85 -21.18
N GLU A 95 -17.75 -27.01 -22.12
CA GLU A 95 -19.18 -26.78 -21.93
C GLU A 95 -19.77 -27.68 -20.83
N ALA A 96 -19.29 -28.93 -20.71
CA ALA A 96 -19.77 -29.86 -19.69
C ALA A 96 -19.30 -29.46 -18.29
N ALA A 97 -18.05 -29.02 -18.16
CA ALA A 97 -17.52 -28.48 -16.90
C ALA A 97 -18.26 -27.20 -16.48
N VAL A 98 -18.58 -26.32 -17.43
CA VAL A 98 -19.33 -25.09 -17.17
C VAL A 98 -20.77 -25.39 -16.72
N ALA A 99 -21.45 -26.34 -17.38
CA ALA A 99 -22.79 -26.76 -16.99
C ALA A 99 -22.82 -27.34 -15.57
N ALA A 100 -21.85 -28.19 -15.22
CA ALA A 100 -21.72 -28.75 -13.87
C ALA A 100 -21.43 -27.68 -12.82
N ALA A 101 -20.56 -26.71 -13.14
CA ALA A 101 -20.27 -25.58 -12.26
C ALA A 101 -21.49 -24.69 -12.01
N LEU A 102 -22.30 -24.43 -13.04
CA LEU A 102 -23.56 -23.68 -12.94
C LEU A 102 -24.58 -24.35 -12.02
N VAL A 103 -24.72 -25.67 -12.11
CA VAL A 103 -25.61 -26.44 -11.22
C VAL A 103 -25.16 -26.32 -9.77
N ARG A 104 -23.85 -26.47 -9.51
CA ARG A 104 -23.28 -26.29 -8.17
C ARG A 104 -23.51 -24.87 -7.63
N LEU A 105 -23.22 -23.86 -8.44
CA LEU A 105 -23.36 -22.46 -8.05
C LEU A 105 -24.81 -22.13 -7.68
N ARG A 106 -25.78 -22.63 -8.46
CA ARG A 106 -27.21 -22.47 -8.16
C ARG A 106 -27.60 -23.15 -6.85
N ALA A 107 -27.10 -24.34 -6.58
CA ALA A 107 -27.37 -25.06 -5.34
C ALA A 107 -26.77 -24.35 -4.11
N GLU A 108 -25.56 -23.82 -4.23
CA GLU A 108 -24.90 -23.02 -3.19
C GLU A 108 -25.68 -21.72 -2.91
N ALA A 109 -26.08 -21.00 -3.97
CA ALA A 109 -26.89 -19.79 -3.84
C ALA A 109 -28.24 -20.04 -3.16
N ALA A 110 -28.92 -21.14 -3.51
CA ALA A 110 -30.18 -21.53 -2.89
C ALA A 110 -30.03 -21.82 -1.38
N ARG A 111 -28.95 -22.52 -1.00
CA ARG A 111 -28.64 -22.79 0.42
C ARG A 111 -28.37 -21.51 1.20
N GLU A 112 -27.64 -20.57 0.59
CA GLU A 112 -27.33 -19.31 1.25
C GLU A 112 -28.57 -18.42 1.39
N ALA A 113 -29.44 -18.36 0.37
CA ALA A 113 -30.72 -17.67 0.44
C ALA A 113 -31.61 -18.23 1.57
N LEU A 114 -31.69 -19.56 1.67
CA LEU A 114 -32.43 -20.22 2.75
C LEU A 114 -31.83 -19.89 4.12
N ARG A 115 -30.51 -19.94 4.27
CA ARG A 115 -29.82 -19.60 5.53
C ARG A 115 -30.13 -18.16 5.95
N ARG A 116 -30.07 -17.20 5.01
CA ARG A 116 -30.41 -15.79 5.28
C ARG A 116 -31.86 -15.64 5.73
N GLU A 117 -32.80 -16.34 5.10
CA GLU A 117 -34.20 -16.28 5.47
C GLU A 117 -34.48 -16.88 6.85
N LEU A 118 -33.86 -18.02 7.17
CA LEU A 118 -33.97 -18.63 8.49
C LEU A 118 -33.40 -17.72 9.58
N SER A 119 -32.25 -17.10 9.35
CA SER A 119 -31.65 -16.12 10.27
C SER A 119 -32.54 -14.89 10.46
N ARG A 120 -33.18 -14.41 9.39
CA ARG A 120 -34.13 -13.29 9.46
C ARG A 120 -35.34 -13.64 10.32
N ARG A 121 -35.91 -14.84 10.14
CA ARG A 121 -37.08 -15.30 10.91
C ARG A 121 -36.76 -15.57 12.37
N SER A 122 -35.60 -16.16 12.68
CA SER A 122 -35.19 -16.39 14.07
C SER A 122 -34.98 -15.08 14.85
N ALA A 123 -34.57 -14.01 14.16
CA ALA A 123 -34.43 -12.69 14.77
C ALA A 123 -35.77 -11.97 15.01
N GLN A 124 -36.86 -12.41 14.36
CA GLN A 124 -38.20 -11.82 14.47
C GLN A 124 -39.10 -12.52 15.49
N THR A 125 -38.70 -13.66 16.05
CA THR A 125 -39.48 -14.34 17.10
C THR A 125 -39.36 -13.56 18.41
N PRO A 126 -40.45 -12.93 18.92
CA PRO A 126 -40.41 -12.28 20.23
C PRO A 126 -40.22 -13.35 21.33
N PRO A 127 -39.52 -13.01 22.43
CA PRO A 127 -39.37 -13.95 23.55
C PRO A 127 -40.75 -14.33 24.11
N PRO A 128 -40.94 -15.57 24.60
CA PRO A 128 -42.19 -15.97 25.24
C PRO A 128 -42.45 -15.05 26.43
N ALA A 129 -43.67 -14.50 26.49
CA ALA A 129 -44.11 -13.65 27.59
C ALA A 129 -44.12 -14.47 28.90
N PRO A 130 -43.71 -13.86 30.03
CA PRO A 130 -43.63 -14.52 31.34
C PRO A 130 -45.00 -14.89 31.91
#